data_AF-G8PSK4-F1
#
_entry.id   AF-G8PSK4-F1
#
_cell.length_a   1.000
_cell.length_b   1.000
_cell.length_c   1.000
_cell.angle_alpha   90.00
_cell.angle_beta   90.00
_cell.angle_gamma   90.00
#
_symmetry.space_group_name_H-M   'P 1'
#
loop_
_entity.id
_entity.type
_entity.pdbx_description
1 polymer ?
#
loop_
_entity_poly.entity_id
_entity_poly.type
_entity_poly.pdbx_seq_one_letter_code
_entity_poly.pdbx_strand_id
1 'polypeptide(L)'
;MPTITSAAPQVNVPVQPQAVQQANRPADLQESYKERHLGDLGITVKYNPAIPEHQVDSSLAAVSVHRTVGDKLGMTTHALHSVVESGKDAVLSARAPFLTGASPAQETSETHKAITSSTDAIKSLPDSSYLKTEGRWLDASTVQVPAPGNVFGASGLFASAETSLEIPLVTPASPNRDDIAAAFGVRIFDEGQTIPLKFDGNLNAVEYEFGKAYPQYRLDVANGFFIETHDFPHVFMPASEQSEIVITIGKQLEEDQFAMTNFLVPHGSGILVPGNTIHADAFSTGNIIAMLTHCTEADVVLMHQPDDSPLPIKVDSSERLGLAEWHV
;
A
#
# COMPACT_ATOMS: atom_id res chain seq x y z
N MET A 1 -38.97 45.28 -58.53
CA MET A 1 -38.08 44.43 -57.71
C MET A 1 -37.95 45.09 -56.35
N PRO A 2 -38.43 44.47 -55.26
CA PRO A 2 -38.56 45.18 -53.99
C PRO A 2 -37.29 45.07 -53.13
N THR A 3 -36.85 46.26 -52.76
CA THR A 3 -36.43 46.80 -51.45
C THR A 3 -36.24 45.89 -50.23
N ILE A 4 -35.13 46.20 -49.55
CA ILE A 4 -34.65 45.86 -48.22
C ILE A 4 -35.68 46.20 -47.11
N THR A 5 -35.79 45.35 -46.10
CA THR A 5 -36.20 45.76 -44.74
C THR A 5 -35.37 45.05 -43.67
N SER A 6 -34.99 45.85 -42.69
CA SER A 6 -34.02 45.64 -41.62
C SER A 6 -34.53 44.78 -40.47
N ALA A 7 -33.57 44.19 -39.77
CA ALA A 7 -33.71 43.46 -38.51
C ALA A 7 -34.37 44.27 -37.39
N ALA A 8 -35.12 43.56 -36.53
CA ALA A 8 -35.51 43.98 -35.19
C ALA A 8 -34.72 43.16 -34.15
N PRO A 9 -34.37 43.74 -32.99
CA PRO A 9 -33.41 43.16 -32.04
C PRO A 9 -34.04 42.06 -31.18
N GLN A 10 -33.32 40.94 -31.03
CA GLN A 10 -33.67 39.92 -30.03
C GLN A 10 -33.38 40.46 -28.62
N VAL A 11 -34.43 40.51 -27.81
CA VAL A 11 -34.40 40.83 -26.39
C VAL A 11 -33.79 39.63 -25.65
N ASN A 12 -32.64 39.85 -25.00
CA ASN A 12 -32.06 38.90 -24.05
C ASN A 12 -32.97 38.83 -22.81
N VAL A 13 -33.61 37.68 -22.59
CA VAL A 13 -34.22 37.33 -21.31
C VAL A 13 -33.15 36.68 -20.44
N PRO A 14 -32.89 37.15 -19.21
CA PRO A 14 -31.94 36.49 -18.31
C PRO A 14 -32.55 35.17 -17.83
N VAL A 15 -31.90 34.06 -18.15
CA VAL A 15 -32.20 32.75 -17.54
C VAL A 15 -31.67 32.81 -16.10
N GLN A 16 -32.59 32.87 -15.13
CA GLN A 16 -32.26 32.63 -13.73
C GLN A 16 -31.71 31.20 -13.59
N PRO A 17 -30.61 30.98 -12.83
CA PRO A 17 -30.15 29.63 -12.53
C PRO A 17 -31.23 28.92 -11.72
N GLN A 18 -31.78 27.85 -12.28
CA GLN A 18 -32.62 26.93 -11.51
C GLN A 18 -31.77 26.33 -10.40
N ALA A 19 -32.25 26.45 -9.16
CA ALA A 19 -31.67 25.81 -8.00
C ALA A 19 -31.58 24.30 -8.28
N VAL A 20 -30.36 23.78 -8.33
CA VAL A 20 -30.11 22.34 -8.35
C VAL A 20 -30.69 21.79 -7.05
N GLN A 21 -31.82 21.11 -7.15
CA GLN A 21 -32.32 20.27 -6.08
C GLN A 21 -31.22 19.26 -5.76
N GLN A 22 -30.63 19.38 -4.57
CA GLN A 22 -29.77 18.36 -4.02
C GLN A 22 -30.55 17.04 -4.04
N ALA A 23 -30.15 16.14 -4.92
CA ALA A 23 -30.58 14.77 -4.87
C ALA A 23 -30.24 14.24 -3.47
N ASN A 24 -31.25 13.78 -2.75
CA ASN A 24 -31.08 13.12 -1.46
C ASN A 24 -30.03 12.00 -1.63
N ARG A 25 -28.87 12.19 -0.99
CA ARG A 25 -27.89 11.11 -0.83
C ARG A 25 -28.60 9.96 -0.09
N PRO A 26 -28.43 8.70 -0.51
CA PRO A 26 -28.81 7.57 0.33
C PRO A 26 -28.16 7.75 1.70
N ALA A 27 -28.87 7.42 2.78
CA ALA A 27 -28.33 7.49 4.13
C ALA A 27 -27.07 6.60 4.20
N ASP A 28 -25.90 7.21 4.05
CA ASP A 28 -24.63 6.59 4.39
C ASP A 28 -24.78 6.12 5.84
N LEU A 29 -24.41 4.86 6.09
CA LEU A 29 -24.05 4.44 7.44
C LEU A 29 -23.00 5.46 7.89
N GLN A 30 -23.40 6.45 8.69
CA GLN A 30 -22.45 7.28 9.40
C GLN A 30 -21.67 6.32 10.27
N GLU A 31 -20.50 5.94 9.79
CA GLU A 31 -19.57 5.07 10.49
C GLU A 31 -19.29 5.73 11.85
N SER A 32 -19.94 5.22 12.89
CA SER A 32 -19.89 5.85 14.20
C SER A 32 -18.59 5.46 14.88
N TYR A 33 -17.46 6.06 14.51
CA TYR A 33 -16.20 5.84 15.21
C TYR A 33 -16.24 6.44 16.61
N LYS A 34 -15.48 5.83 17.52
CA LYS A 34 -15.00 6.48 18.73
C LYS A 34 -13.62 7.07 18.47
N GLU A 35 -13.18 7.97 19.34
CA GLU A 35 -11.88 8.63 19.24
C GLU A 35 -11.06 8.39 20.50
N ARG A 36 -9.75 8.21 20.32
CA ARG A 36 -8.76 8.04 21.39
C ARG A 36 -7.59 8.98 21.15
N HIS A 37 -7.32 9.84 22.12
CA HIS A 37 -6.12 10.69 22.09
C HIS A 37 -4.90 9.92 22.60
N LEU A 38 -3.87 9.82 21.77
CA LEU A 38 -2.59 9.18 22.07
C LEU A 38 -1.57 10.28 22.38
N GLY A 39 -1.53 10.70 23.64
CA GLY A 39 -0.73 11.84 24.09
C GLY A 39 0.76 11.72 23.74
N ASP A 40 1.33 10.52 23.85
CA ASP A 40 2.74 10.26 23.55
C ASP A 40 3.09 10.46 22.05
N LEU A 41 2.10 10.29 21.17
CA LEU A 41 2.23 10.52 19.72
C LEU A 41 1.67 11.87 19.28
N GLY A 42 0.93 12.57 20.15
CA GLY A 42 0.27 13.84 19.82
C GLY A 42 -0.89 13.73 18.83
N ILE A 43 -1.48 12.54 18.65
CA ILE A 43 -2.53 12.29 17.65
C ILE A 43 -3.85 11.83 18.29
N THR A 44 -4.94 11.98 17.56
CA THR A 44 -6.22 11.36 17.87
C THR A 44 -6.51 10.30 16.82
N VAL A 45 -6.69 9.06 17.26
CA VAL A 45 -7.00 7.92 16.39
C VAL A 45 -8.47 7.56 16.53
N LYS A 46 -9.15 7.35 15.40
CA LYS A 46 -10.51 6.83 15.37
C LYS A 46 -10.50 5.31 15.52
N TYR A 47 -11.51 4.72 16.14
CA TYR A 47 -11.63 3.27 16.21
C TYR A 47 -13.08 2.81 16.16
N ASN A 48 -13.29 1.67 15.51
CA ASN A 48 -14.60 1.09 15.35
C ASN A 48 -15.16 0.66 16.73
N PRO A 49 -16.36 1.12 17.13
CA PRO A 49 -16.93 0.84 18.46
C PRO A 49 -17.27 -0.64 18.67
N ALA A 50 -17.31 -1.45 17.61
CA ALA A 50 -17.49 -2.88 17.70
C ALA A 50 -16.25 -3.61 18.23
N ILE A 51 -15.07 -2.97 18.20
CA ILE A 51 -13.83 -3.54 18.74
C ILE A 51 -13.89 -3.42 20.28
N PRO A 52 -13.69 -4.53 21.02
CA PRO A 52 -13.63 -4.49 22.48
C PRO A 52 -12.53 -3.55 22.98
N GLU A 53 -12.83 -2.72 23.98
CA GLU A 53 -11.91 -1.66 24.46
C GLU A 53 -10.50 -2.19 24.83
N HIS A 54 -10.40 -3.37 25.43
CA HIS A 54 -9.12 -3.99 25.77
C HIS A 54 -8.28 -4.40 24.53
N GLN A 55 -8.94 -4.72 23.41
CA GLN A 55 -8.26 -4.95 22.13
C GLN A 55 -7.85 -3.63 21.48
N VAL A 56 -8.63 -2.56 21.65
CA VAL A 56 -8.29 -1.22 21.12
C VAL A 56 -6.96 -0.75 21.70
N ASP A 57 -6.78 -0.80 23.02
CA ASP A 57 -5.55 -0.33 23.65
C ASP A 57 -4.31 -1.12 23.15
N SER A 58 -4.39 -2.45 23.09
CA SER A 58 -3.27 -3.29 22.61
C SER A 58 -3.00 -3.10 21.11
N SER A 59 -4.05 -2.96 20.30
CA SER A 59 -3.92 -2.73 18.85
C SER A 59 -3.34 -1.36 18.55
N LEU A 60 -3.81 -0.30 19.20
CA LEU A 60 -3.28 1.05 19.00
C LEU A 60 -1.82 1.15 19.42
N ALA A 61 -1.42 0.49 20.51
CA ALA A 61 -0.02 0.42 20.91
C ALA A 61 0.87 -0.26 19.86
N ALA A 62 0.32 -1.20 19.09
CA ALA A 62 1.05 -1.94 18.06
C ALA A 62 1.19 -1.17 16.74
N VAL A 63 0.19 -0.36 16.37
CA VAL A 63 0.04 0.11 14.98
C VAL A 63 0.04 1.63 14.82
N SER A 64 0.05 2.38 15.93
CA SER A 64 -0.05 3.84 15.87
C SER A 64 1.28 4.50 15.57
N VAL A 65 1.31 5.33 14.53
CA VAL A 65 2.49 6.07 14.10
C VAL A 65 2.12 7.53 13.87
N HIS A 66 3.03 8.44 14.21
CA HIS A 66 2.95 9.85 13.82
C HIS A 66 4.34 10.36 13.43
N ARG A 67 4.48 10.88 12.21
CA ARG A 67 5.73 11.36 11.62
C ARG A 67 5.51 12.71 10.93
N THR A 68 6.42 13.64 11.18
CA THR A 68 6.38 14.99 10.58
C THR A 68 7.74 15.40 10.01
N VAL A 69 7.71 16.36 9.09
CA VAL A 69 8.89 17.09 8.61
C VAL A 69 8.66 18.56 8.91
N GLY A 70 9.32 19.08 9.94
CA GLY A 70 8.94 20.36 10.53
C GLY A 70 7.50 20.31 11.05
N ASP A 71 6.64 21.19 10.55
CA ASP A 71 5.22 21.29 10.90
C ASP A 71 4.29 20.52 9.93
N LYS A 72 4.86 19.83 8.92
CA LYS A 72 4.08 19.13 7.90
C LYS A 72 3.95 17.65 8.22
N LEU A 73 2.75 17.12 8.04
CA LEU A 73 2.49 15.69 8.14
C LEU A 73 3.26 14.91 7.08
N GLY A 74 4.09 13.98 7.55
CA GLY A 74 4.68 12.92 6.73
C GLY A 74 3.75 11.72 6.69
N MET A 75 3.53 11.07 7.82
CA MET A 75 2.67 9.89 7.92
C MET A 75 1.97 9.84 9.28
N THR A 76 0.71 9.44 9.35
CA THR A 76 0.02 9.23 10.63
C THR A 76 -1.00 8.11 10.56
N THR A 77 -1.20 7.41 11.67
CA THR A 77 -2.39 6.58 11.85
C THR A 77 -3.61 7.45 12.03
N HIS A 78 -4.66 7.16 11.26
CA HIS A 78 -5.93 7.87 11.30
C HIS A 78 -7.02 7.02 11.98
N ALA A 79 -7.09 5.73 11.68
CA ALA A 79 -8.15 4.86 12.22
C ALA A 79 -7.73 3.40 12.44
N LEU A 80 -8.38 2.74 13.40
CA LEU A 80 -8.42 1.30 13.59
C LEU A 80 -9.81 0.77 13.21
N HIS A 81 -9.89 0.06 12.09
CA HIS A 81 -11.15 -0.33 11.45
C HIS A 81 -11.71 -1.67 11.97
N SER A 82 -10.83 -2.64 12.15
CA SER A 82 -11.19 -3.97 12.62
C SER A 82 -9.98 -4.72 13.17
N VAL A 83 -10.27 -5.84 13.83
CA VAL A 83 -9.30 -6.85 14.24
C VAL A 83 -9.77 -8.19 13.67
N VAL A 84 -8.92 -8.81 12.86
CA VAL A 84 -9.07 -10.19 12.40
C VAL A 84 -8.35 -11.08 13.41
N GLU A 85 -9.10 -11.98 14.02
CA GLU A 85 -8.59 -12.86 15.09
C GLU A 85 -7.57 -13.88 14.55
N SER A 86 -6.69 -14.35 15.44
CA SER A 86 -5.73 -15.41 15.13
C SER A 86 -6.40 -16.62 14.46
N GLY A 87 -5.77 -17.13 13.41
CA GLY A 87 -6.20 -18.31 12.66
C GLY A 87 -7.39 -18.09 11.72
N LYS A 88 -7.86 -16.84 11.55
CA LYS A 88 -9.00 -16.50 10.68
C LYS A 88 -8.58 -16.02 9.30
N ASP A 89 -9.44 -16.26 8.32
CA ASP A 89 -9.44 -15.54 7.05
C ASP A 89 -10.16 -14.19 7.19
N ALA A 90 -10.01 -13.32 6.19
CA ALA A 90 -10.72 -12.04 6.13
C ALA A 90 -11.54 -11.90 4.86
N VAL A 91 -12.64 -11.16 4.92
CA VAL A 91 -13.46 -10.78 3.76
C VAL A 91 -13.19 -9.32 3.44
N LEU A 92 -12.86 -9.03 2.18
CA LEU A 92 -12.55 -7.67 1.71
C LEU A 92 -13.82 -6.88 1.41
N SER A 93 -13.81 -5.59 1.72
CA SER A 93 -14.86 -4.61 1.47
C SER A 93 -14.25 -3.31 0.95
N ALA A 94 -14.85 -2.68 -0.05
CA ALA A 94 -14.37 -1.39 -0.58
C ALA A 94 -14.58 -0.20 0.39
N ARG A 95 -15.27 -0.45 1.51
CA ARG A 95 -15.65 0.52 2.54
C ARG A 95 -15.34 -0.02 3.92
N ALA A 96 -15.27 0.87 4.91
CA ALA A 96 -15.03 0.45 6.28
C ALA A 96 -16.06 -0.59 6.74
N PRO A 97 -15.64 -1.60 7.51
CA PRO A 97 -14.32 -1.72 8.15
C PRO A 97 -13.21 -2.31 7.27
N PHE A 98 -13.41 -2.36 5.93
CA PHE A 98 -12.47 -2.79 4.88
C PHE A 98 -12.13 -4.28 4.89
N LEU A 99 -11.83 -4.83 6.06
CA LEU A 99 -11.52 -6.23 6.27
C LEU A 99 -12.28 -6.71 7.49
N THR A 100 -13.04 -7.79 7.37
CA THR A 100 -13.73 -8.42 8.50
C THR A 100 -13.35 -9.88 8.61
N GLY A 101 -13.32 -10.43 9.82
CA GLY A 101 -13.10 -11.86 10.00
C GLY A 101 -14.13 -12.67 9.22
N ALA A 102 -13.68 -13.68 8.48
CA ALA A 102 -14.53 -14.57 7.71
C ALA A 102 -15.48 -15.36 8.63
N SER A 103 -16.73 -15.54 8.18
CA SER A 103 -17.63 -16.48 8.85
C SER A 103 -17.18 -17.93 8.61
N PRO A 104 -17.62 -18.92 9.42
CA PRO A 104 -17.23 -20.32 9.23
C PRO A 104 -17.50 -20.90 7.83
N ALA A 105 -18.49 -20.36 7.10
CA ALA A 105 -18.80 -20.79 5.73
C ALA A 105 -17.92 -20.14 4.65
N GLN A 106 -17.19 -19.07 5.01
CA GLN A 106 -16.31 -18.32 4.12
C GLN A 106 -14.84 -18.70 4.29
N GLU A 107 -14.48 -19.39 5.38
CA GLU A 107 -13.11 -19.87 5.63
C GLU A 107 -12.63 -20.77 4.49
N THR A 108 -11.40 -20.52 4.04
CA THR A 108 -10.71 -21.33 3.03
C THR A 108 -9.90 -22.45 3.70
N SER A 109 -9.30 -23.33 2.90
CA SER A 109 -8.27 -24.27 3.39
C SER A 109 -6.84 -23.73 3.30
N GLU A 110 -6.64 -22.61 2.61
CA GLU A 110 -5.33 -21.99 2.37
C GLU A 110 -4.86 -21.17 3.57
N THR A 111 -3.57 -20.84 3.62
CA THR A 111 -3.01 -19.85 4.57
C THR A 111 -2.36 -18.73 3.78
N HIS A 112 -1.92 -17.66 4.45
CA HIS A 112 -1.17 -16.61 3.79
C HIS A 112 0.09 -17.11 3.08
N LYS A 113 0.65 -18.26 3.50
CA LYS A 113 1.84 -18.89 2.91
C LYS A 113 1.53 -19.76 1.68
N ALA A 114 0.26 -19.97 1.34
CA ALA A 114 -0.13 -20.84 0.24
C ALA A 114 0.12 -20.23 -1.16
N ILE A 115 0.46 -18.94 -1.24
CA ILE A 115 0.76 -18.27 -2.51
C ILE A 115 2.21 -18.61 -2.89
N THR A 116 2.37 -19.37 -3.98
CA THR A 116 3.65 -19.95 -4.40
C THR A 116 4.62 -18.90 -4.89
N SER A 117 5.85 -18.90 -4.39
CA SER A 117 6.94 -18.05 -4.84
C SER A 117 8.04 -18.86 -5.54
N SER A 118 7.78 -19.46 -6.72
CA SER A 118 8.87 -20.12 -7.48
C SER A 118 9.76 -19.10 -8.21
N THR A 119 11.07 -19.12 -7.99
CA THR A 119 12.03 -18.27 -8.73
C THR A 119 12.06 -18.61 -10.22
N ASP A 120 11.73 -19.85 -10.59
CA ASP A 120 11.64 -20.26 -12.00
C ASP A 120 10.48 -19.59 -12.74
N ALA A 121 9.41 -19.19 -12.03
CA ALA A 121 8.31 -18.46 -12.63
C ALA A 121 8.72 -17.04 -13.07
N ILE A 122 9.68 -16.41 -12.37
CA ILE A 122 10.19 -15.09 -12.77
C ILE A 122 10.91 -15.16 -14.12
N LYS A 123 11.67 -16.24 -14.37
CA LYS A 123 12.44 -16.41 -15.60
C LYS A 123 11.57 -16.50 -16.87
N SER A 124 10.28 -16.80 -16.72
CA SER A 124 9.32 -16.84 -17.84
C SER A 124 8.60 -15.51 -18.09
N LEU A 125 8.77 -14.52 -17.21
CA LEU A 125 8.16 -13.20 -17.41
C LEU A 125 8.95 -12.38 -18.43
N PRO A 126 8.29 -11.47 -19.18
CA PRO A 126 8.99 -10.47 -19.98
C PRO A 126 9.91 -9.59 -19.11
N ASP A 127 11.09 -9.22 -19.63
CA ASP A 127 12.07 -8.37 -18.94
C ASP A 127 11.49 -7.01 -18.49
N SER A 128 10.43 -6.53 -19.12
CA SER A 128 9.72 -5.31 -18.70
C SER A 128 8.89 -5.46 -17.42
N SER A 129 8.70 -6.67 -16.92
CA SER A 129 7.77 -6.96 -15.81
C SER A 129 8.38 -6.71 -14.44
N TYR A 130 9.71 -6.68 -14.36
CA TYR A 130 10.46 -6.49 -13.14
C TYR A 130 11.84 -5.90 -13.42
N LEU A 131 12.41 -5.24 -12.42
CA LEU A 131 13.80 -4.85 -12.39
C LEU A 131 14.62 -6.00 -11.81
N LYS A 132 15.68 -6.44 -12.51
CA LYS A 132 16.76 -7.23 -11.91
C LYS A 132 17.85 -6.28 -11.41
N THR A 133 18.24 -6.39 -10.14
CA THR A 133 19.27 -5.54 -9.52
C THR A 133 20.24 -6.38 -8.69
N GLU A 134 21.45 -5.85 -8.51
CA GLU A 134 22.50 -6.44 -7.67
C GLU A 134 22.71 -5.59 -6.40
N GLY A 135 22.83 -6.25 -5.26
CA GLY A 135 23.11 -5.58 -3.99
C GLY A 135 23.24 -6.56 -2.84
N ARG A 136 23.96 -6.16 -1.80
CA ARG A 136 24.19 -6.99 -0.61
C ARG A 136 23.19 -6.65 0.47
N TRP A 137 22.48 -7.67 0.99
CA TRP A 137 21.62 -7.54 2.16
C TRP A 137 22.45 -7.72 3.43
N LEU A 138 22.75 -6.63 4.13
CA LEU A 138 23.57 -6.63 5.34
C LEU A 138 22.68 -6.49 6.57
N ASP A 139 22.70 -7.48 7.43
CA ASP A 139 21.89 -7.55 8.65
C ASP A 139 22.23 -6.41 9.64
N ALA A 140 21.23 -5.94 10.38
CA ALA A 140 21.36 -4.85 11.36
C ALA A 140 22.37 -5.11 12.49
N SER A 141 22.75 -6.37 12.74
CA SER A 141 23.81 -6.74 13.68
C SER A 141 25.22 -6.55 13.11
N THR A 142 25.35 -6.40 11.78
CA THR A 142 26.62 -6.31 11.07
C THR A 142 26.96 -4.89 10.62
N VAL A 143 25.97 -4.02 10.51
CA VAL A 143 26.09 -2.62 10.09
C VAL A 143 25.42 -1.68 11.08
N GLN A 144 25.84 -0.42 11.09
CA GLN A 144 25.18 0.63 11.86
C GLN A 144 24.72 1.73 10.92
N VAL A 145 23.46 1.65 10.48
CA VAL A 145 22.84 2.67 9.65
C VAL A 145 21.76 3.39 10.46
N PRO A 146 21.82 4.74 10.57
CA PRO A 146 20.74 5.49 11.21
C PRO A 146 19.43 5.27 10.46
N ALA A 147 18.40 4.78 11.14
CA ALA A 147 17.09 4.51 10.55
C ALA A 147 15.97 5.06 11.44
N PRO A 148 15.89 6.39 11.63
CA PRO A 148 14.91 6.99 12.56
C PRO A 148 13.45 6.84 12.07
N GLY A 149 13.25 6.37 10.83
CA GLY A 149 11.94 6.00 10.31
C GLY A 149 11.51 4.58 10.64
N ASN A 150 12.43 3.70 11.04
CA ASN A 150 12.13 2.31 11.35
C ASN A 150 11.38 2.20 12.69
N VAL A 151 10.21 1.55 12.67
CA VAL A 151 9.40 1.27 13.87
C VAL A 151 9.78 -0.04 14.57
N PHE A 152 10.56 -0.89 13.92
CA PHE A 152 11.01 -2.20 14.42
C PHE A 152 12.38 -2.14 15.11
N GLY A 153 12.99 -0.96 15.21
CA GLY A 153 14.27 -0.76 15.90
C GLY A 153 15.44 -0.56 14.93
N ALA A 154 16.43 -1.44 14.98
CA ALA A 154 17.63 -1.33 14.15
C ALA A 154 17.33 -1.72 12.69
N SER A 155 18.04 -1.11 11.75
CA SER A 155 17.97 -1.48 10.32
C SER A 155 19.32 -1.95 9.82
N GLY A 156 19.27 -2.91 8.91
CA GLY A 156 20.38 -3.29 8.07
C GLY A 156 20.57 -2.34 6.89
N LEU A 157 21.36 -2.78 5.92
CA LEU A 157 21.71 -2.03 4.72
C LEU A 157 21.58 -2.91 3.49
N PHE A 158 20.80 -2.47 2.51
CA PHE A 158 20.88 -2.98 1.16
C PHE A 158 21.91 -2.14 0.42
N ALA A 159 23.14 -2.64 0.35
CA ALA A 159 24.24 -1.98 -0.34
C ALA A 159 24.13 -2.27 -1.84
N SER A 160 23.46 -1.37 -2.56
CA SER A 160 23.23 -1.46 -4.00
C SER A 160 24.52 -1.33 -4.79
N ALA A 161 24.67 -2.09 -5.88
CA ALA A 161 25.73 -1.85 -6.86
C ALA A 161 25.38 -0.68 -7.81
N GLU A 162 24.09 -0.35 -7.90
CA GLU A 162 23.52 0.71 -8.74
C GLU A 162 23.46 2.06 -8.00
N THR A 163 23.51 3.16 -8.76
CA THR A 163 23.33 4.52 -8.23
C THR A 163 21.88 5.01 -8.32
N SER A 164 21.00 4.25 -8.95
CA SER A 164 19.55 4.52 -9.00
C SER A 164 18.80 3.29 -9.48
N LEU A 165 17.55 3.12 -9.06
CA LEU A 165 16.68 2.06 -9.55
C LEU A 165 15.43 2.62 -10.24
N GLU A 166 15.03 2.01 -11.34
CA GLU A 166 13.76 2.27 -12.01
C GLU A 166 12.94 0.98 -11.98
N ILE A 167 11.96 0.91 -11.07
CA ILE A 167 11.20 -0.31 -10.79
C ILE A 167 9.88 -0.25 -11.59
N PRO A 168 9.59 -1.23 -12.47
CA PRO A 168 8.36 -1.27 -13.28
C PRO A 168 7.08 -1.21 -12.44
N LEU A 169 6.04 -0.55 -12.98
CA LEU A 169 4.70 -0.51 -12.40
C LEU A 169 3.74 -1.46 -13.11
N VAL A 170 3.25 -2.45 -12.38
CA VAL A 170 2.14 -3.32 -12.76
C VAL A 170 0.83 -2.65 -12.37
N THR A 171 0.01 -2.32 -13.38
CA THR A 171 -1.30 -1.71 -13.22
C THR A 171 -2.41 -2.74 -13.51
N PRO A 172 -3.69 -2.42 -13.22
CA PRO A 172 -4.81 -3.25 -13.66
C PRO A 172 -4.87 -3.47 -15.19
N ALA A 173 -4.27 -2.59 -15.99
CA ALA A 173 -4.22 -2.70 -17.45
C ALA A 173 -2.98 -3.44 -17.98
N SER A 174 -2.01 -3.78 -17.11
CA SER A 174 -0.77 -4.43 -17.53
C SER A 174 -1.03 -5.85 -18.08
N PRO A 175 -0.49 -6.21 -19.26
CA PRO A 175 -0.56 -7.58 -19.74
C PRO A 175 0.19 -8.50 -18.76
N ASN A 176 -0.38 -9.67 -18.48
CA ASN A 176 0.18 -10.67 -17.56
C ASN A 176 0.23 -10.25 -16.08
N ARG A 177 -0.56 -9.26 -15.64
CA ARG A 177 -0.65 -8.86 -14.21
C ARG A 177 -0.72 -10.05 -13.25
N ASP A 178 -1.57 -11.02 -13.56
CA ASP A 178 -1.80 -12.18 -12.70
C ASP A 178 -0.61 -13.16 -12.70
N ASP A 179 0.05 -13.34 -13.84
CA ASP A 179 1.28 -14.15 -13.93
C ASP A 179 2.43 -13.49 -13.15
N ILE A 180 2.55 -12.15 -13.24
CA ILE A 180 3.54 -11.38 -12.47
C ILE A 180 3.23 -11.50 -10.97
N ALA A 181 1.97 -11.31 -10.57
CA ALA A 181 1.55 -11.47 -9.18
C ALA A 181 1.89 -12.88 -8.66
N ALA A 182 1.56 -13.92 -9.43
CA ALA A 182 1.89 -15.30 -9.07
C ALA A 182 3.40 -15.55 -8.97
N ALA A 183 4.21 -15.04 -9.90
CA ALA A 183 5.66 -15.21 -9.88
C ALA A 183 6.33 -14.53 -8.67
N PHE A 184 5.80 -13.38 -8.26
CA PHE A 184 6.23 -12.65 -7.06
C PHE A 184 5.57 -13.17 -5.77
N GLY A 185 4.68 -14.15 -5.85
CA GLY A 185 4.06 -14.77 -4.69
C GLY A 185 3.03 -13.88 -3.99
N VAL A 186 2.36 -12.98 -4.71
CA VAL A 186 1.28 -12.14 -4.18
C VAL A 186 -0.04 -12.47 -4.88
N ARG A 187 -1.17 -12.08 -4.26
CA ARG A 187 -2.49 -12.27 -4.87
C ARG A 187 -3.35 -11.03 -4.64
N ILE A 188 -4.08 -10.64 -5.67
CA ILE A 188 -5.01 -9.50 -5.62
C ILE A 188 -6.43 -10.05 -5.48
N PHE A 189 -7.20 -9.43 -4.60
CA PHE A 189 -8.56 -9.80 -4.27
C PHE A 189 -9.50 -8.62 -4.51
N ASP A 190 -10.68 -8.91 -5.02
CA ASP A 190 -11.76 -7.94 -5.22
C ASP A 190 -12.73 -7.94 -4.04
N GLU A 191 -13.59 -6.92 -3.99
CA GLU A 191 -14.65 -6.79 -3.01
C GLU A 191 -15.49 -8.07 -2.86
N GLY A 192 -15.71 -8.45 -1.60
CA GLY A 192 -16.48 -9.63 -1.22
C GLY A 192 -15.71 -10.95 -1.25
N GLN A 193 -14.47 -10.97 -1.75
CA GLN A 193 -13.65 -12.18 -1.74
C GLN A 193 -13.03 -12.44 -0.35
N THR A 194 -12.84 -13.73 -0.05
CA THR A 194 -12.11 -14.17 1.15
C THR A 194 -10.61 -14.21 0.87
N ILE A 195 -9.84 -13.54 1.72
CA ILE A 195 -8.38 -13.55 1.75
C ILE A 195 -7.90 -14.63 2.73
N PRO A 196 -7.08 -15.60 2.28
CA PRO A 196 -6.57 -16.67 3.11
C PRO A 196 -5.43 -16.14 4.00
N LEU A 197 -5.76 -15.78 5.24
CA LEU A 197 -4.78 -15.21 6.17
C LEU A 197 -4.24 -16.30 7.09
N LYS A 198 -5.07 -16.87 7.96
CA LYS A 198 -4.69 -17.90 8.96
C LYS A 198 -3.31 -17.65 9.58
N PHE A 199 -3.11 -16.45 10.10
CA PHE A 199 -1.90 -16.06 10.82
C PHE A 199 -2.04 -16.39 12.30
N ASP A 200 -0.95 -16.80 12.96
CA ASP A 200 -0.93 -17.09 14.40
C ASP A 200 -0.77 -15.80 15.21
N GLY A 201 -1.77 -14.94 15.13
CA GLY A 201 -1.79 -13.63 15.78
C GLY A 201 -2.96 -12.79 15.28
N ASN A 202 -3.35 -11.79 16.05
CA ASN A 202 -4.37 -10.86 15.61
C ASN A 202 -3.79 -9.91 14.56
N LEU A 203 -4.57 -9.65 13.51
CA LEU A 203 -4.22 -8.69 12.47
C LEU A 203 -5.22 -7.52 12.51
N ASN A 204 -4.70 -6.31 12.59
CA ASN A 204 -5.43 -5.07 12.76
C ASN A 204 -5.53 -4.38 11.40
N ALA A 205 -6.74 -4.12 10.91
CA ALA A 205 -6.93 -3.28 9.74
C ALA A 205 -6.85 -1.81 10.17
N VAL A 206 -5.80 -1.13 9.73
CA VAL A 206 -5.43 0.21 10.18
C VAL A 206 -5.36 1.15 8.99
N GLU A 207 -5.83 2.38 9.17
CA GLU A 207 -5.73 3.43 8.19
C GLU A 207 -4.53 4.33 8.49
N TYR A 208 -3.63 4.48 7.51
CA TYR A 208 -2.58 5.49 7.50
C TYR A 208 -2.88 6.58 6.50
N GLU A 209 -2.61 7.83 6.88
CA GLU A 209 -2.52 8.96 5.95
C GLU A 209 -1.06 9.20 5.58
N PHE A 210 -0.73 9.08 4.30
CA PHE A 210 0.53 9.59 3.75
C PHE A 210 0.33 11.04 3.32
N GLY A 211 0.85 11.96 4.13
CA GLY A 211 0.83 13.38 3.87
C GLY A 211 1.76 13.77 2.71
N LYS A 212 1.57 14.98 2.17
CA LYS A 212 2.36 15.52 1.05
C LYS A 212 3.86 15.60 1.34
N ALA A 213 4.25 15.65 2.61
CA ALA A 213 5.66 15.69 3.01
C ALA A 213 6.28 14.29 3.14
N TYR A 214 5.53 13.19 2.91
CA TYR A 214 6.06 11.84 3.07
C TYR A 214 7.28 11.54 2.17
N PRO A 215 7.33 11.92 0.88
CA PRO A 215 8.54 11.72 0.08
C PRO A 215 9.76 12.44 0.66
N GLN A 216 9.55 13.65 1.21
CA GLN A 216 10.60 14.40 1.87
C GLN A 216 11.00 13.74 3.19
N TYR A 217 10.03 13.26 3.99
CA TYR A 217 10.28 12.53 5.23
C TYR A 217 11.17 11.32 4.98
N ARG A 218 10.89 10.53 3.94
CA ARG A 218 11.68 9.34 3.61
C ARG A 218 13.16 9.67 3.35
N LEU A 219 13.41 10.69 2.54
CA LEU A 219 14.77 11.06 2.14
C LEU A 219 15.52 11.83 3.24
N ASP A 220 14.90 12.87 3.81
CA ASP A 220 15.57 13.81 4.71
C ASP A 220 15.60 13.31 6.15
N VAL A 221 14.63 12.49 6.56
CA VAL A 221 14.48 12.03 7.94
C VAL A 221 14.73 10.53 8.04
N ALA A 222 14.01 9.69 7.29
CA ALA A 222 14.07 8.24 7.42
C ALA A 222 15.35 7.60 6.85
N ASN A 223 16.25 8.40 6.28
CA ASN A 223 17.53 7.98 5.70
C ASN A 223 17.39 7.09 4.45
N GLY A 224 16.35 7.34 3.66
CA GLY A 224 16.15 6.73 2.35
C GLY A 224 14.92 5.84 2.25
N PHE A 225 14.90 5.07 1.17
CA PHE A 225 13.90 4.04 0.95
C PHE A 225 14.30 2.78 1.71
N PHE A 226 13.35 2.12 2.37
CA PHE A 226 13.58 0.83 3.00
C PHE A 226 12.74 -0.24 2.31
N ILE A 227 13.22 -1.47 2.37
CA ILE A 227 12.44 -2.69 2.12
C ILE A 227 12.52 -3.56 3.36
N GLU A 228 11.48 -4.34 3.57
CA GLU A 228 11.36 -5.18 4.75
C GLU A 228 10.84 -6.57 4.43
N THR A 229 11.14 -7.50 5.33
CA THR A 229 10.58 -8.84 5.34
C THR A 229 10.36 -9.30 6.78
N HIS A 230 9.22 -9.93 7.03
CA HIS A 230 8.81 -10.46 8.33
C HIS A 230 7.77 -11.57 8.14
N ASP A 231 7.50 -12.36 9.16
CA ASP A 231 6.72 -13.59 9.03
C ASP A 231 5.19 -13.40 8.95
N PHE A 232 4.67 -12.24 9.37
CA PHE A 232 3.25 -11.92 9.31
C PHE A 232 2.84 -11.38 7.92
N PRO A 233 1.60 -11.65 7.46
CA PRO A 233 1.13 -11.14 6.19
C PRO A 233 0.60 -9.71 6.29
N HIS A 234 0.64 -9.00 5.16
CA HIS A 234 -0.11 -7.77 4.97
C HIS A 234 -1.25 -7.96 3.98
N VAL A 235 -2.28 -7.14 4.17
CA VAL A 235 -3.21 -6.78 3.11
C VAL A 235 -3.15 -5.28 2.97
N PHE A 236 -2.84 -4.79 1.77
CA PHE A 236 -2.85 -3.37 1.45
C PHE A 236 -4.00 -3.05 0.50
N MET A 237 -4.72 -1.97 0.77
CA MET A 237 -5.77 -1.47 -0.13
C MET A 237 -6.01 0.04 0.03
N PRO A 238 -6.49 0.74 -1.01
CA PRO A 238 -6.84 2.14 -0.90
C PRO A 238 -8.08 2.33 -0.04
N ALA A 239 -8.09 3.32 0.85
CA ALA A 239 -9.30 3.66 1.62
C ALA A 239 -10.38 4.36 0.76
N SER A 240 -9.97 4.99 -0.36
CA SER A 240 -10.88 5.63 -1.31
C SER A 240 -10.28 5.72 -2.72
N GLU A 241 -11.09 6.14 -3.69
CA GLU A 241 -10.65 6.38 -5.09
C GLU A 241 -9.58 7.49 -5.23
N GLN A 242 -9.40 8.34 -4.20
CA GLN A 242 -8.38 9.40 -4.21
C GLN A 242 -7.05 8.95 -3.63
N SER A 243 -6.99 7.74 -3.08
CA SER A 243 -5.78 7.14 -2.54
C SER A 243 -5.15 6.22 -3.56
N GLU A 244 -3.81 6.21 -3.60
CA GLU A 244 -3.05 5.32 -4.47
C GLU A 244 -2.18 4.41 -3.63
N ILE A 245 -2.34 3.10 -3.82
CA ILE A 245 -1.47 2.10 -3.22
C ILE A 245 -0.47 1.65 -4.26
N VAL A 246 0.81 1.85 -3.97
CA VAL A 246 1.89 1.30 -4.76
C VAL A 246 2.79 0.49 -3.84
N ILE A 247 2.69 -0.84 -3.95
CA ILE A 247 3.49 -1.77 -3.16
C ILE A 247 4.64 -2.29 -4.02
N THR A 248 5.86 -2.02 -3.59
CA THR A 248 7.05 -2.69 -4.12
C THR A 248 7.09 -4.11 -3.57
N ILE A 249 7.25 -5.10 -4.44
CA ILE A 249 7.48 -6.50 -4.08
C ILE A 249 8.83 -6.92 -4.62
N GLY A 250 9.66 -7.46 -3.72
CA GLY A 250 10.99 -7.97 -4.02
C GLY A 250 11.05 -9.50 -3.95
N LYS A 251 12.02 -10.07 -4.64
CA LYS A 251 12.34 -11.49 -4.57
C LYS A 251 13.83 -11.71 -4.77
N GLN A 252 14.45 -12.45 -3.87
CA GLN A 252 15.82 -12.90 -4.05
C GLN A 252 15.87 -14.00 -5.13
N LEU A 253 16.73 -13.81 -6.13
CA LEU A 253 16.93 -14.75 -7.24
C LEU A 253 18.13 -15.66 -6.95
N GLU A 254 19.24 -15.06 -6.54
CA GLU A 254 20.51 -15.69 -6.18
C GLU A 254 21.15 -14.88 -5.03
N GLU A 255 22.34 -15.28 -4.57
CA GLU A 255 23.13 -14.44 -3.67
C GLU A 255 23.35 -13.07 -4.32
N ASP A 256 23.05 -12.00 -3.58
CA ASP A 256 23.15 -10.61 -4.02
C ASP A 256 22.35 -10.20 -5.27
N GLN A 257 21.47 -11.05 -5.80
CA GLN A 257 20.62 -10.73 -6.96
C GLN A 257 19.14 -10.74 -6.62
N PHE A 258 18.45 -9.65 -6.97
CA PHE A 258 17.05 -9.44 -6.61
C PHE A 258 16.22 -9.05 -7.83
N ALA A 259 14.96 -9.48 -7.85
CA ALA A 259 13.93 -8.98 -8.73
C ALA A 259 13.00 -8.05 -7.94
N MET A 260 12.58 -6.93 -8.53
CA MET A 260 11.65 -5.99 -7.91
C MET A 260 10.59 -5.52 -8.91
N THR A 261 9.35 -5.38 -8.45
CA THR A 261 8.25 -4.83 -9.23
C THR A 261 7.30 -4.04 -8.34
N ASN A 262 6.63 -3.03 -8.86
CA ASN A 262 5.62 -2.27 -8.14
C ASN A 262 4.22 -2.71 -8.58
N PHE A 263 3.29 -2.89 -7.64
CA PHE A 263 1.88 -3.12 -7.94
C PHE A 263 1.05 -1.90 -7.57
N LEU A 264 0.30 -1.36 -8.54
CA LEU A 264 -0.79 -0.44 -8.29
C LEU A 264 -2.04 -1.22 -7.89
N VAL A 265 -2.55 -0.98 -6.67
CA VAL A 265 -3.78 -1.61 -6.18
C VAL A 265 -4.93 -0.60 -6.30
N PRO A 266 -5.94 -0.86 -7.15
CA PRO A 266 -7.07 0.05 -7.33
C PRO A 266 -8.03 0.00 -6.14
N HIS A 267 -8.82 1.07 -5.96
CA HIS A 267 -9.88 1.09 -4.97
C HIS A 267 -10.91 -0.01 -5.26
N GLY A 268 -11.41 -0.67 -4.20
CA GLY A 268 -12.27 -1.84 -4.30
C GLY A 268 -11.54 -3.18 -4.42
N SER A 269 -10.21 -3.18 -4.54
CA SER A 269 -9.37 -4.37 -4.48
C SER A 269 -8.34 -4.26 -3.34
N GLY A 270 -7.73 -5.38 -2.97
CA GLY A 270 -6.61 -5.44 -2.02
C GLY A 270 -5.57 -6.45 -2.46
N ILE A 271 -4.31 -6.21 -2.09
CA ILE A 271 -3.21 -7.15 -2.34
C ILE A 271 -2.82 -7.86 -1.05
N LEU A 272 -2.83 -9.20 -1.07
CA LEU A 272 -2.21 -10.02 -0.03
C LEU A 272 -0.73 -10.13 -0.33
N VAL A 273 0.08 -9.66 0.62
CA VAL A 273 1.52 -9.87 0.68
C VAL A 273 1.78 -10.92 1.76
N PRO A 274 2.11 -12.17 1.39
CA PRO A 274 2.44 -13.20 2.36
C PRO A 274 3.62 -12.82 3.25
N GLY A 275 3.60 -13.30 4.49
CA GLY A 275 4.80 -13.28 5.32
C GLY A 275 6.03 -13.90 4.64
N ASN A 276 7.18 -13.31 4.93
CA ASN A 276 8.51 -13.53 4.34
C ASN A 276 8.66 -13.04 2.89
N THR A 277 7.74 -12.20 2.42
CA THR A 277 7.89 -11.50 1.14
C THR A 277 8.64 -10.19 1.38
N ILE A 278 9.64 -9.90 0.54
CA ILE A 278 10.31 -8.58 0.56
C ILE A 278 9.32 -7.56 0.01
N HIS A 279 9.06 -6.48 0.74
CA HIS A 279 8.11 -5.47 0.30
C HIS A 279 8.39 -4.08 0.86
N ALA A 280 7.71 -3.08 0.29
CA ALA A 280 7.63 -1.71 0.80
C ALA A 280 6.37 -1.02 0.25
N ASP A 281 5.79 -0.10 1.01
CA ASP A 281 4.59 0.67 0.65
C ASP A 281 4.90 2.15 0.37
N ALA A 282 6.19 2.49 0.31
CA ALA A 282 6.68 3.86 0.32
C ALA A 282 6.22 4.72 -0.87
N PHE A 283 5.73 4.16 -1.97
CA PHE A 283 5.22 4.96 -3.10
C PHE A 283 3.72 5.27 -3.01
N SER A 284 3.04 4.80 -1.96
CA SER A 284 1.63 5.06 -1.74
C SER A 284 1.34 6.51 -1.34
N THR A 285 0.14 6.99 -1.66
CA THR A 285 -0.31 8.35 -1.34
C THR A 285 -1.76 8.36 -0.85
N GLY A 286 -2.10 9.35 -0.01
CA GLY A 286 -3.44 9.48 0.57
C GLY A 286 -3.68 8.53 1.74
N ASN A 287 -4.93 8.11 1.91
CA ASN A 287 -5.33 7.21 2.99
C ASN A 287 -5.28 5.75 2.53
N ILE A 288 -4.46 4.95 3.20
CA ILE A 288 -4.26 3.54 2.90
C ILE A 288 -4.78 2.69 4.03
N ILE A 289 -5.25 1.48 3.72
CA ILE A 289 -5.52 0.45 4.71
C ILE A 289 -4.40 -0.57 4.65
N ALA A 290 -3.79 -0.85 5.80
CA ALA A 290 -2.80 -1.89 5.97
C ALA A 290 -3.24 -2.84 7.10
N MET A 291 -3.13 -4.15 6.89
CA MET A 291 -3.22 -5.12 7.97
C MET A 291 -1.88 -5.25 8.69
N LEU A 292 -1.88 -5.10 10.01
CA LEU A 292 -0.68 -5.10 10.85
C LEU A 292 -0.87 -5.93 12.10
N THR A 293 0.20 -6.45 12.68
CA THR A 293 0.14 -7.12 13.98
C THR A 293 1.06 -6.43 15.00
N HIS A 294 0.95 -6.85 16.25
CA HIS A 294 1.92 -6.51 17.27
C HIS A 294 3.17 -7.35 17.05
N CYS A 295 4.03 -6.92 16.12
CA CYS A 295 5.32 -7.55 15.89
C CYS A 295 6.45 -6.69 16.46
N THR A 296 7.44 -7.36 17.05
CA THR A 296 8.65 -6.72 17.56
C THR A 296 9.87 -6.91 16.65
N GLU A 297 9.76 -7.70 15.57
CA GLU A 297 10.88 -8.04 14.72
C GLU A 297 10.49 -8.03 13.23
N ALA A 298 11.27 -7.31 12.44
CA ALA A 298 11.27 -7.34 10.98
C ALA A 298 12.71 -7.13 10.51
N ASP A 299 13.10 -7.82 9.44
CA ASP A 299 14.37 -7.55 8.77
C ASP A 299 14.16 -6.38 7.81
N VAL A 300 14.58 -5.20 8.26
CA VAL A 300 14.41 -3.93 7.56
C VAL A 300 15.78 -3.46 7.11
N VAL A 301 15.92 -3.18 5.81
CA VAL A 301 17.14 -2.63 5.24
C VAL A 301 16.89 -1.29 4.56
N LEU A 302 17.77 -0.32 4.79
CA LEU A 302 17.80 0.91 4.02
C LEU A 302 18.55 0.68 2.72
N MET A 303 18.01 1.14 1.60
CA MET A 303 18.63 1.01 0.29
C MET A 303 19.56 2.18 0.02
N HIS A 304 20.87 1.93 0.01
CA HIS A 304 21.89 2.94 -0.24
C HIS A 304 22.72 2.60 -1.48
N GLN A 305 23.25 3.66 -2.08
CA GLN A 305 24.24 3.61 -3.17
C GLN A 305 25.60 3.09 -2.67
N PRO A 306 26.54 2.77 -3.58
CA PRO A 306 27.91 2.40 -3.19
C PRO A 306 28.67 3.44 -2.36
N ASP A 307 28.23 4.70 -2.37
CA ASP A 307 28.80 5.80 -1.58
C ASP A 307 28.08 6.03 -0.24
N ASP A 308 27.26 5.07 0.20
CA ASP A 308 26.45 5.08 1.42
C ASP A 308 25.38 6.20 1.49
N SER A 309 25.09 6.88 0.38
CA SER A 309 23.97 7.81 0.30
C SER A 309 22.65 7.10 -0.04
N PRO A 310 21.48 7.65 0.35
CA PRO A 310 20.18 7.08 -0.01
C PRO A 310 20.04 6.80 -1.51
N LEU A 311 19.59 5.61 -1.87
CA LEU A 311 19.39 5.19 -3.25
C LEU A 311 18.16 5.88 -3.85
N PRO A 312 18.31 6.67 -4.93
CA PRO A 312 17.19 7.18 -5.68
C PRO A 312 16.42 6.04 -6.35
N ILE A 313 15.12 5.96 -6.08
CA ILE A 313 14.23 4.97 -6.70
C ILE A 313 13.09 5.70 -7.39
N LYS A 314 12.82 5.30 -8.63
CA LYS A 314 11.70 5.78 -9.43
C LYS A 314 10.76 4.62 -9.74
N VAL A 315 9.48 4.94 -9.82
CA VAL A 315 8.46 4.06 -10.38
C VAL A 315 8.48 4.26 -11.90
N ASP A 316 8.82 3.22 -12.66
CA ASP A 316 8.73 3.22 -14.12
C ASP A 316 7.26 2.94 -14.51
N SER A 317 6.52 4.03 -14.72
CA SER A 317 5.15 4.01 -15.23
C SER A 317 5.08 4.03 -16.76
N SER A 318 6.21 3.85 -17.46
CA SER A 318 6.14 3.64 -18.89
C SER A 318 5.29 2.41 -19.12
N GLU A 319 4.08 2.66 -19.62
CA GLU A 319 3.27 1.67 -20.27
C GLU A 319 4.15 1.12 -21.41
N ARG A 320 4.99 0.12 -21.13
CA ARG A 320 5.55 -0.77 -22.15
C ARG A 320 4.38 -1.64 -22.61
N LEU A 321 3.33 -0.98 -23.13
CA LEU A 321 2.32 -1.57 -23.98
C LEU A 321 3.10 -2.35 -25.01
N GLY A 322 3.00 -3.67 -24.92
CA GLY A 322 3.65 -4.62 -25.81
C GLY A 322 3.16 -4.47 -27.24
N LEU A 323 3.52 -3.37 -27.90
CA LEU A 323 3.33 -3.14 -29.33
C LEU A 323 4.61 -3.46 -30.13
N ALA A 324 5.67 -3.97 -29.50
CA ALA A 324 6.95 -4.20 -30.20
C ALA A 324 7.62 -5.57 -29.99
N GLU A 325 7.24 -6.40 -29.01
CA GLU A 325 8.00 -7.64 -28.72
C GLU A 325 7.27 -8.96 -29.05
N TRP A 326 6.19 -8.91 -29.85
CA TRP A 326 5.54 -10.10 -30.39
C TRP A 326 5.65 -10.18 -31.91
N HIS A 327 6.88 -10.13 -32.42
CA HIS A 327 7.20 -10.59 -33.78
C HIS A 327 8.62 -11.16 -33.83
N VAL A 328 8.80 -12.42 -33.38
CA VAL A 328 9.58 -13.47 -34.08
C VAL A 328 9.01 -14.83 -33.70
#